data_AF-A0A494XJB6-F1
#
_entry.id   AF-A0A494XJB6-F1
#
_cell.length_a   1.000
_cell.length_b   1.000
_cell.length_c   1.000
_cell.angle_alpha   90.00
_cell.angle_beta   90.00
_cell.angle_gamma   90.00
#
_symmetry.space_group_name_H-M   'P 1'
#
loop_
_entity.id
_entity.type
_entity.pdbx_description
1 polymer ?
#
loop_
_entity_poly.entity_id
_entity_poly.type
_entity_poly.pdbx_seq_one_letter_code
_entity_poly.pdbx_strand_id
1 'polypeptide(L)'
;MKHACRYTIVRFMPYPETGEFANIGIVLMSPTAKYIGYKLIDRISRITAFFEELDANVVRRARKVYANELVRITQSIEKAFAEAPMGPSADFANFVFSELVKPREGVVVAQGDRVAMADRQPSEKLEELFEHYVGRSFATKAYQERYVEKRIHEMLRAADLTSLYHERTLGKSDTYKARLPFVRMNGTGEAIRAIKPIFLAHDDPSRLYDHGWDWIGKIEKLRRDRTLQGDVLFAAAAPKEAFGPRAAAFAEISEQLKAHGIVLAQETERGRILAFAEGMPDVETSDSD
;
A
#
# COMPACT_ATOMS: atom_id res chain seq x y z
N MET A 1 16.83 3.90 -17.30
CA MET A 1 17.27 5.30 -17.09
C MET A 1 16.27 5.95 -16.17
N LYS A 2 16.69 6.81 -15.23
CA LYS A 2 15.77 7.52 -14.35
C LYS A 2 15.21 8.75 -15.06
N HIS A 3 13.95 9.06 -14.83
CA HIS A 3 13.27 10.20 -15.44
C HIS A 3 12.70 11.11 -14.36
N ALA A 4 12.95 12.42 -14.49
CA ALA A 4 12.28 13.42 -13.68
C ALA A 4 10.85 13.62 -14.18
N CYS A 5 9.89 13.59 -13.28
CA CYS A 5 8.47 13.72 -13.56
C CYS A 5 7.87 14.88 -12.75
N ARG A 6 7.01 15.65 -13.40
CA ARG A 6 6.06 16.55 -12.73
C ARG A 6 4.70 15.87 -12.63
N TYR A 7 4.01 16.00 -11.52
CA TYR A 7 2.67 15.44 -11.36
C TYR A 7 1.77 16.35 -10.52
N THR A 8 0.47 16.18 -10.72
CA THR A 8 -0.58 16.88 -9.99
C THR A 8 -1.69 15.93 -9.60
N ILE A 9 -2.41 16.26 -8.53
CA ILE A 9 -3.53 15.45 -8.03
C ILE A 9 -4.83 16.08 -8.51
N VAL A 10 -5.65 15.31 -9.22
CA VAL A 10 -6.98 15.74 -9.67
C VAL A 10 -7.96 15.51 -8.52
N ARG A 11 -8.65 16.57 -8.10
CA ARG A 11 -9.60 16.58 -7.00
C ARG A 11 -10.99 16.94 -7.47
N PHE A 12 -11.98 16.24 -6.93
CA PHE A 12 -13.40 16.58 -7.02
C PHE A 12 -13.80 17.36 -5.76
N MET A 13 -14.33 18.57 -5.95
CA MET A 13 -14.66 19.54 -4.90
C MET A 13 -16.08 20.06 -5.13
N PRO A 14 -17.13 19.31 -4.70
CA PRO A 14 -18.51 19.71 -4.92
C PRO A 14 -18.95 20.88 -4.02
N TYR A 15 -18.29 21.05 -2.87
CA TYR A 15 -18.58 22.09 -1.87
C TYR A 15 -17.28 22.81 -1.48
N PRO A 16 -16.79 23.77 -2.31
CA PRO A 16 -15.57 24.51 -2.01
C PRO A 16 -15.59 25.23 -0.66
N GLU A 17 -16.78 25.64 -0.19
CA GLU A 17 -17.00 26.42 1.03
C GLU A 17 -16.68 25.62 2.31
N THR A 18 -16.90 24.30 2.28
CA THR A 18 -16.62 23.40 3.42
C THR A 18 -15.20 22.83 3.37
N GLY A 19 -14.48 23.04 2.26
CA GLY A 19 -13.16 22.48 2.03
C GLY A 19 -13.18 20.95 1.84
N GLU A 20 -14.34 20.35 1.60
CA GLU A 20 -14.47 18.92 1.35
C GLU A 20 -14.05 18.54 -0.07
N PHE A 21 -13.28 17.47 -0.20
CA PHE A 21 -12.79 17.00 -1.49
C PHE A 21 -12.53 15.50 -1.53
N ALA A 22 -12.57 14.94 -2.74
CA ALA A 22 -12.08 13.60 -3.04
C ALA A 22 -10.97 13.66 -4.09
N ASN A 23 -9.85 12.97 -3.85
CA ASN A 23 -8.88 12.72 -4.92
C ASN A 23 -9.52 11.75 -5.92
N ILE A 24 -9.53 12.11 -7.20
CA ILE A 24 -10.14 11.32 -8.27
C ILE A 24 -9.19 10.96 -9.40
N GLY A 25 -7.96 11.49 -9.39
CA GLY A 25 -6.98 11.18 -10.43
C GLY A 25 -5.60 11.74 -10.22
N ILE A 26 -4.71 11.40 -11.14
CA ILE A 26 -3.34 11.92 -11.26
C ILE A 26 -3.09 12.29 -12.72
N VAL A 27 -2.36 13.39 -12.94
CA VAL A 27 -1.72 13.71 -14.23
C VAL A 27 -0.22 13.74 -13.99
N LEU A 28 0.56 13.11 -14.87
CA LEU A 28 2.02 13.04 -14.78
C LEU A 28 2.66 13.33 -16.14
N MET A 29 3.72 14.12 -16.12
CA MET A 29 4.48 14.52 -17.30
C MET A 29 5.98 14.37 -17.05
N SER A 30 6.73 13.88 -18.02
CA SER A 30 8.19 13.86 -18.02
C SER A 30 8.71 14.36 -19.36
N PRO A 31 9.34 15.55 -19.39
CA PRO A 31 9.96 16.06 -20.62
C PRO A 31 11.09 15.15 -21.10
N THR A 32 11.90 14.63 -20.17
CA THR A 32 13.04 13.76 -20.48
C THR A 32 12.63 12.42 -21.10
N ALA A 33 11.46 11.90 -20.73
CA ALA A 33 10.91 10.67 -21.28
C ALA A 33 9.96 10.93 -22.45
N LYS A 34 9.70 12.20 -22.81
CA LYS A 34 8.64 12.61 -23.75
C LYS A 34 7.29 11.97 -23.44
N TYR A 35 6.95 11.93 -22.14
CA TYR A 35 5.75 11.26 -21.64
C TYR A 35 4.79 12.26 -21.00
N ILE A 36 3.51 12.11 -21.29
CA ILE A 36 2.39 12.72 -20.57
C ILE A 36 1.32 11.64 -20.43
N GLY A 37 0.70 11.56 -19.26
CA GLY A 37 -0.38 10.62 -19.02
C GLY A 37 -1.24 11.06 -17.86
N TYR A 38 -2.46 10.55 -17.83
CA TYR A 38 -3.37 10.76 -16.72
C TYR A 38 -4.11 9.48 -16.38
N LYS A 39 -4.56 9.38 -15.13
CA LYS A 39 -5.44 8.31 -14.67
C LYS A 39 -6.52 8.91 -13.79
N LEU A 40 -7.78 8.63 -14.11
CA LEU A 40 -8.94 9.00 -13.32
C LEU A 40 -9.62 7.74 -12.77
N ILE A 41 -10.28 7.85 -11.63
CA ILE A 41 -11.05 6.77 -11.03
C ILE A 41 -12.22 6.36 -11.94
N ASP A 42 -12.44 5.07 -12.14
CA ASP A 42 -13.57 4.58 -12.94
C ASP A 42 -14.84 4.37 -12.11
N ARG A 43 -14.69 3.84 -10.90
CA ARG A 43 -15.80 3.56 -9.98
C ARG A 43 -16.01 4.73 -9.03
N ILE A 44 -17.13 5.42 -9.16
CA ILE A 44 -17.46 6.61 -8.37
C ILE A 44 -18.19 6.31 -7.04
N SER A 45 -18.45 5.04 -6.71
CA SER A 45 -19.24 4.66 -5.52
C SER A 45 -18.69 5.23 -4.22
N ARG A 46 -17.37 5.33 -4.09
CA ARG A 46 -16.70 5.92 -2.93
C ARG A 46 -16.91 7.44 -2.84
N ILE A 47 -16.99 8.11 -3.99
CA ILE A 47 -17.23 9.56 -4.04
C ILE A 47 -18.68 9.83 -3.65
N THR A 48 -19.62 9.07 -4.22
CA THR A 48 -21.05 9.20 -3.90
C THR A 48 -21.37 8.79 -2.47
N ALA A 49 -20.59 7.88 -1.87
CA ALA A 49 -20.73 7.55 -0.45
C ALA A 49 -20.12 8.62 0.48
N PHE A 50 -19.10 9.36 0.04
CA PHE A 50 -18.52 10.46 0.82
C PHE A 50 -19.39 11.73 0.75
N PHE A 51 -20.06 11.94 -0.38
CA PHE A 51 -20.99 13.06 -0.59
C PHE A 51 -22.42 12.51 -0.73
N GLU A 52 -23.02 12.06 0.38
CA GLU A 52 -24.31 11.34 0.37
C GLU A 52 -25.45 12.15 -0.26
N GLU A 53 -25.44 13.47 -0.09
CA GLU A 53 -26.45 14.39 -0.63
C GLU A 53 -26.27 14.69 -2.13
N LEU A 54 -25.14 14.28 -2.72
CA LEU A 54 -24.77 14.63 -4.09
C LEU A 54 -25.27 13.59 -5.11
N ASP A 55 -26.06 14.03 -6.09
CA ASP A 55 -26.47 13.18 -7.22
C ASP A 55 -25.23 12.62 -7.94
N ALA A 56 -25.16 11.28 -8.01
CA ALA A 56 -24.12 10.54 -8.70
C ALA A 56 -23.89 11.01 -10.15
N ASN A 57 -24.91 11.53 -10.83
CA ASN A 57 -24.78 12.09 -12.18
C ASN A 57 -23.92 13.35 -12.23
N VAL A 58 -23.88 14.15 -11.16
CA VAL A 58 -22.98 15.31 -11.05
C VAL A 58 -21.53 14.84 -11.11
N VAL A 59 -21.17 13.82 -10.32
CA VAL A 59 -19.83 13.23 -10.33
C VAL A 59 -19.49 12.66 -11.70
N ARG A 60 -20.41 11.90 -12.32
CA ARG A 60 -20.19 11.31 -13.66
C ARG A 60 -19.96 12.39 -14.72
N ARG A 61 -20.78 13.45 -14.74
CA ARG A 61 -20.66 14.54 -15.69
C ARG A 61 -19.36 15.31 -15.48
N ALA A 62 -19.05 15.69 -14.24
CA ALA A 62 -17.82 16.41 -13.91
C ALA A 62 -16.57 15.63 -14.32
N ARG A 63 -16.52 14.33 -13.98
CA ARG A 63 -15.44 13.43 -14.43
C ARG A 63 -15.34 13.37 -15.95
N LYS A 64 -16.45 13.21 -16.66
CA LYS A 64 -16.46 13.11 -18.13
C LYS A 64 -15.97 14.40 -18.79
N VAL A 65 -16.44 15.55 -18.35
CA VAL A 65 -16.01 16.86 -18.86
C VAL A 65 -14.51 17.05 -18.63
N TYR A 66 -14.03 16.77 -17.42
CA TYR A 66 -12.62 16.91 -17.10
C TYR A 66 -11.74 15.92 -17.87
N ALA A 67 -12.20 14.66 -18.05
CA ALA A 67 -11.49 13.67 -18.85
C ALA A 67 -11.31 14.14 -20.31
N ASN A 68 -12.35 14.72 -20.92
CA ASN A 68 -12.25 15.28 -22.28
C ASN A 68 -11.23 16.42 -22.36
N GLU A 69 -11.15 17.26 -21.32
CA GLU A 69 -10.15 18.32 -21.26
C GLU A 69 -8.73 17.74 -21.15
N LEU A 70 -8.52 16.73 -20.30
CA LEU A 70 -7.23 16.05 -20.18
C LEU A 70 -6.80 15.38 -21.49
N VAL A 71 -7.74 14.81 -22.27
CA VAL A 71 -7.43 14.29 -23.62
C VAL A 71 -6.85 15.37 -24.51
N ARG A 72 -7.49 16.55 -24.57
CA ARG A 72 -7.02 17.66 -25.40
C ARG A 72 -5.64 18.16 -24.98
N ILE A 73 -5.42 18.32 -23.68
CA ILE A 73 -4.14 18.75 -23.10
C ILE A 73 -3.04 17.73 -23.43
N THR A 74 -3.32 16.44 -23.21
CA THR A 74 -2.38 15.35 -23.46
C THR A 74 -1.98 15.31 -24.93
N GLN A 75 -2.95 15.35 -25.85
CA GLN A 75 -2.71 15.37 -27.29
C GLN A 75 -1.88 16.58 -27.73
N SER A 76 -2.10 17.76 -27.14
CA SER A 76 -1.32 18.96 -27.44
C SER A 76 0.15 18.80 -27.03
N ILE A 77 0.41 18.20 -25.87
CA ILE A 77 1.78 17.93 -25.39
C ILE A 77 2.44 16.82 -26.21
N GLU A 78 1.73 15.74 -26.53
CA GLU A 78 2.22 14.65 -27.39
C GLU A 78 2.64 15.17 -28.77
N LYS A 79 1.81 16.02 -29.38
CA LYS A 79 2.12 16.68 -30.65
C LYS A 79 3.40 17.52 -30.55
N ALA A 80 3.55 18.30 -29.47
CA ALA A 80 4.75 19.10 -29.22
C ALA A 80 6.02 18.24 -29.01
N PHE A 81 5.89 17.03 -28.47
CA PHE A 81 6.99 16.08 -28.38
C PHE A 81 7.36 15.44 -29.73
N ALA A 82 6.40 15.34 -30.66
CA ALA A 82 6.56 14.73 -31.98
C ALA A 82 7.09 15.70 -33.06
N GLU A 83 6.63 16.95 -33.09
CA GLU A 83 6.88 17.91 -34.19
C GLU A 83 8.16 18.73 -34.06
N ALA A 84 8.88 18.63 -32.93
CA ALA A 84 9.99 19.51 -32.63
C ALA A 84 11.31 19.02 -33.32
N PRO A 85 11.86 19.77 -34.30
CA PRO A 85 12.95 19.29 -35.16
C PRO A 85 14.32 19.12 -34.47
N MET A 86 14.53 19.76 -33.31
CA MET A 86 15.81 19.78 -32.57
C MET A 86 15.73 19.13 -31.16
N GLY A 87 14.71 18.29 -30.91
CA GLY A 87 14.48 17.68 -29.60
C GLY A 87 13.11 18.04 -29.04
N PRO A 88 12.68 17.49 -27.88
CA PRO A 88 11.34 17.75 -27.35
C PRO A 88 11.11 19.24 -27.10
N SER A 89 9.93 19.78 -27.46
CA SER A 89 9.49 21.12 -27.04
C SER A 89 9.14 21.13 -25.55
N ALA A 90 10.13 20.84 -24.71
CA ALA A 90 10.02 20.72 -23.26
C ALA A 90 9.45 22.02 -22.66
N ASP A 91 9.78 23.17 -23.24
CA ASP A 91 9.26 24.47 -22.83
C ASP A 91 7.74 24.57 -23.03
N PHE A 92 7.23 24.12 -24.17
CA PHE A 92 5.79 24.07 -24.41
C PHE A 92 5.10 23.08 -23.47
N ALA A 93 5.63 21.87 -23.31
CA ALA A 93 5.07 20.88 -22.39
C ALA A 93 5.05 21.41 -20.95
N ASN A 94 6.13 22.08 -20.52
CA ASN A 94 6.22 22.70 -19.22
C ASN A 94 5.24 23.86 -19.05
N PHE A 95 5.06 24.69 -20.08
CA PHE A 95 4.08 25.77 -20.09
C PHE A 95 2.66 25.23 -19.95
N VAL A 96 2.25 24.31 -20.82
CA VAL A 96 0.89 23.71 -20.79
C VAL A 96 0.62 23.01 -19.46
N PHE A 97 1.60 22.27 -18.92
CA PHE A 97 1.43 21.65 -17.60
C PHE A 97 1.31 22.69 -16.49
N SER A 98 2.04 23.81 -16.57
CA SER A 98 1.92 24.90 -15.61
C SER A 98 0.55 25.57 -15.70
N GLU A 99 -0.03 25.71 -16.91
CA GLU A 99 -1.40 26.20 -17.08
C GLU A 99 -2.46 25.27 -16.47
N LEU A 100 -2.25 23.95 -16.56
CA LEU A 100 -3.15 22.94 -15.98
C LEU A 100 -3.22 23.05 -14.46
N VAL A 101 -2.09 23.27 -13.78
CA VAL A 101 -1.99 23.27 -12.31
C VAL A 101 -2.24 24.65 -11.67
N LYS A 102 -2.54 25.68 -12.47
CA LYS A 102 -2.92 26.99 -11.94
C LYS A 102 -4.16 26.86 -11.04
N PRO A 103 -4.22 27.58 -9.91
CA PRO A 103 -5.43 27.66 -9.09
C PRO A 103 -6.61 28.15 -9.94
N ARG A 104 -7.70 27.39 -9.95
CA ARG A 104 -8.94 27.71 -10.66
C ARG A 104 -10.12 27.31 -9.78
N GLU A 105 -11.21 28.05 -9.90
CA GLU A 105 -12.49 27.64 -9.33
C GLU A 105 -13.15 26.61 -10.24
N GLY A 106 -13.57 25.49 -9.67
CA GLY A 106 -14.22 24.43 -10.42
C GLY A 106 -14.52 23.22 -9.56
N VAL A 107 -15.50 22.43 -10.00
CA VAL A 107 -15.90 21.18 -9.34
C VAL A 107 -14.83 20.09 -9.47
N VAL A 108 -13.98 20.18 -10.51
CA VAL A 108 -12.79 19.33 -10.66
C VAL A 108 -11.58 20.21 -10.92
N VAL A 109 -10.53 20.06 -10.11
CA VAL A 109 -9.31 20.86 -10.18
C VAL A 109 -8.06 19.99 -10.13
N ALA A 110 -7.02 20.39 -10.86
CA ALA A 110 -5.67 19.86 -10.68
C ALA A 110 -4.98 20.67 -9.60
N GLN A 111 -4.58 20.01 -8.51
CA GLN A 111 -3.99 20.69 -7.36
C GLN A 111 -2.55 20.25 -7.09
N GLY A 112 -1.68 21.26 -7.12
CA GLY A 112 -0.25 21.15 -6.84
C GLY A 112 0.59 20.84 -8.07
N ASP A 113 1.82 21.30 -8.05
CA ASP A 113 2.87 20.99 -9.02
C ASP A 113 4.01 20.31 -8.27
N ARG A 114 4.06 18.98 -8.35
CA ARG A 114 4.94 18.15 -7.53
C ARG A 114 5.96 17.47 -8.42
N VAL A 115 7.14 17.21 -7.86
CA VAL A 115 8.20 16.48 -8.57
C VAL A 115 8.35 15.08 -8.00
N ALA A 116 8.59 14.10 -8.88
CA ALA A 116 8.91 12.73 -8.52
C ALA A 116 9.95 12.15 -9.49
N MET A 117 10.73 11.17 -9.03
CA MET A 117 11.66 10.43 -9.88
C MET A 117 11.06 9.08 -10.26
N ALA A 118 10.95 8.79 -11.56
CA ALA A 118 10.62 7.46 -12.07
C ALA A 118 11.93 6.67 -12.28
N ASP A 119 12.05 5.49 -11.67
CA ASP A 119 13.24 4.64 -11.81
C ASP A 119 13.31 3.93 -13.18
N ARG A 120 12.13 3.66 -13.77
CA ARG A 120 11.95 3.07 -15.10
C ARG A 120 11.00 3.91 -15.95
N GLN A 121 9.82 3.39 -16.28
CA GLN A 121 8.87 4.06 -17.16
C GLN A 121 8.00 5.05 -16.37
N PRO A 122 7.80 6.29 -16.83
CA PRO A 122 6.91 7.26 -16.18
C PRO A 122 5.45 6.77 -16.03
N SER A 123 4.98 5.89 -16.92
CA SER A 123 3.68 5.23 -16.82
C SER A 123 3.53 4.35 -15.56
N GLU A 124 4.59 3.62 -15.18
CA GLU A 124 4.62 2.86 -13.92
C GLU A 124 4.53 3.80 -12.71
N LYS A 125 5.21 4.96 -12.78
CA LYS A 125 5.14 5.97 -11.72
C LYS A 125 3.76 6.63 -11.63
N LEU A 126 3.09 6.86 -12.77
CA LEU A 126 1.72 7.36 -12.80
C LEU A 126 0.78 6.39 -12.07
N GLU A 127 0.91 5.08 -12.33
CA GLU A 127 0.12 4.05 -11.65
C GLU A 127 0.38 4.04 -10.14
N GLU A 128 1.65 4.06 -9.74
CA GLU A 128 2.06 4.11 -8.33
C GLU A 128 1.45 5.32 -7.59
N LEU A 129 1.52 6.51 -8.19
CA LEU A 129 0.96 7.73 -7.62
C LEU A 129 -0.57 7.70 -7.57
N PHE A 130 -1.22 7.14 -8.60
CA PHE A 130 -2.67 6.98 -8.64
C PHE A 130 -3.14 6.06 -7.51
N GLU A 131 -2.51 4.90 -7.36
CA GLU A 131 -2.80 3.97 -6.27
C GLU A 131 -2.58 4.61 -4.90
N HIS A 132 -1.48 5.35 -4.73
CA HIS A 132 -1.21 6.05 -3.48
C HIS A 132 -2.27 7.11 -3.15
N TYR A 133 -2.53 8.07 -4.04
CA TYR A 133 -3.37 9.23 -3.72
C TYR A 133 -4.88 9.03 -3.94
N VAL A 134 -5.27 8.20 -4.90
CA VAL A 134 -6.68 7.98 -5.29
C VAL A 134 -7.17 6.63 -4.77
N GLY A 135 -6.39 5.58 -4.98
CA GLY A 135 -6.64 4.26 -4.39
C GLY A 135 -6.68 4.33 -2.87
N ARG A 136 -5.92 5.26 -2.27
CA ARG A 136 -5.53 5.27 -0.84
C ARG A 136 -4.86 3.95 -0.48
N SER A 137 -4.01 3.42 -1.36
CA SER A 137 -3.36 2.14 -1.13
C SER A 137 -2.64 2.14 0.22
N PHE A 138 -2.06 3.26 0.67
CA PHE A 138 -1.49 3.42 2.02
C PHE A 138 -2.45 3.22 3.22
N ALA A 139 -3.76 3.39 3.05
CA ALA A 139 -4.76 3.30 4.12
C ALA A 139 -5.48 1.93 4.16
N THR A 140 -5.12 1.01 3.26
CA THR A 140 -5.73 -0.32 3.24
C THR A 140 -4.89 -1.32 4.04
N LYS A 141 -5.56 -2.13 4.86
CA LYS A 141 -4.97 -3.28 5.58
C LYS A 141 -4.05 -4.12 4.69
N ALA A 142 -4.49 -4.42 3.47
CA ALA A 142 -3.75 -5.23 2.50
C ALA A 142 -2.43 -4.57 2.04
N TYR A 143 -2.36 -3.24 1.96
CA TYR A 143 -1.12 -2.55 1.62
C TYR A 143 -0.16 -2.48 2.80
N GLN A 144 -0.66 -2.23 4.01
CA GLN A 144 0.18 -2.24 5.21
C GLN A 144 0.82 -3.61 5.38
N GLU A 145 0.04 -4.70 5.23
CA GLU A 145 0.59 -6.05 5.21
C GLU A 145 1.59 -6.27 4.07
N ARG A 146 1.35 -5.77 2.85
CA ARG A 146 2.31 -5.85 1.72
C ARG A 146 3.58 -5.06 1.95
N TYR A 147 3.51 -3.91 2.62
CA TYR A 147 4.68 -3.10 2.96
C TYR A 147 5.56 -3.83 3.97
N VAL A 148 4.95 -4.35 5.03
CA VAL A 148 5.61 -5.21 6.00
C VAL A 148 6.21 -6.43 5.29
N GLU A 149 5.45 -7.11 4.43
CA GLU A 149 5.91 -8.26 3.65
C GLU A 149 7.14 -7.94 2.79
N LYS A 150 7.12 -6.83 2.05
CA LYS A 150 8.26 -6.37 1.26
C LYS A 150 9.50 -6.17 2.14
N ARG A 151 9.34 -5.54 3.31
CA ARG A 151 10.47 -5.31 4.23
C ARG A 151 11.00 -6.63 4.80
N ILE A 152 10.14 -7.57 5.18
CA ILE A 152 10.57 -8.91 5.61
C ILE A 152 11.34 -9.62 4.49
N HIS A 153 10.85 -9.52 3.25
CA HIS A 153 11.54 -10.10 2.10
C HIS A 153 12.95 -9.49 1.90
N GLU A 154 13.08 -8.17 2.04
CA GLU A 154 14.38 -7.48 1.99
C GLU A 154 15.31 -7.89 3.13
N MET A 155 14.78 -8.08 4.35
CA MET A 155 15.54 -8.59 5.50
C MET A 155 16.07 -10.00 5.22
N LEU A 156 15.20 -10.93 4.81
CA LEU A 156 15.57 -12.32 4.50
C LEU A 156 16.59 -12.39 3.36
N ARG A 157 16.46 -11.52 2.35
CA ARG A 157 17.41 -11.43 1.24
C ARG A 157 18.79 -10.96 1.70
N ALA A 158 18.85 -9.96 2.57
CA ALA A 158 20.12 -9.45 3.07
C ALA A 158 20.85 -10.43 4.01
N ALA A 159 20.16 -11.45 4.52
CA ALA A 159 20.72 -12.53 5.34
C ALA A 159 20.87 -13.87 4.58
N ASP A 160 20.70 -13.86 3.25
CA ASP A 160 20.77 -15.06 2.40
C ASP A 160 19.78 -16.19 2.77
N LEU A 161 18.63 -15.84 3.36
CA LEU A 161 17.58 -16.79 3.79
C LEU A 161 16.43 -16.95 2.78
N THR A 162 16.44 -16.20 1.67
CA THR A 162 15.34 -16.21 0.67
C THR A 162 15.07 -17.60 0.09
N SER A 163 16.09 -18.45 -0.06
CA SER A 163 15.94 -19.82 -0.56
C SER A 163 15.28 -20.78 0.44
N LEU A 164 15.24 -20.42 1.73
CA LEU A 164 14.65 -21.25 2.79
C LEU A 164 13.18 -20.92 3.05
N TYR A 165 12.74 -19.70 2.69
CA TYR A 165 11.38 -19.22 2.94
C TYR A 165 10.63 -18.98 1.65
N HIS A 166 9.50 -19.64 1.51
CA HIS A 166 8.63 -19.49 0.36
C HIS A 166 7.18 -19.32 0.75
N GLU A 167 6.42 -18.67 -0.12
CA GLU A 167 4.98 -18.62 0.03
C GLU A 167 4.38 -20.02 -0.11
N ARG A 168 3.48 -20.37 0.83
CA ARG A 168 2.77 -21.64 0.84
C ARG A 168 1.34 -21.46 1.34
N THR A 169 0.43 -22.22 0.77
CA THR A 169 -0.91 -22.44 1.34
C THR A 169 -0.87 -23.70 2.18
N LEU A 170 -0.99 -23.56 3.49
CA LEU A 170 -1.05 -24.68 4.44
C LEU A 170 -2.51 -25.06 4.73
N GLY A 171 -2.73 -26.30 5.15
CA GLY A 171 -4.06 -26.87 5.42
C GLY A 171 -4.36 -28.08 4.52
N LYS A 172 -5.28 -28.95 4.94
CA LYS A 172 -5.67 -30.13 4.15
C LYS A 172 -6.58 -29.73 2.99
N SER A 173 -6.60 -30.54 1.94
CA SER A 173 -7.29 -30.22 0.67
C SER A 173 -8.79 -29.99 0.81
N ASP A 174 -9.41 -30.69 1.76
CA ASP A 174 -10.83 -30.79 2.08
C ASP A 174 -11.25 -29.95 3.31
N THR A 175 -10.30 -29.30 3.99
CA THR A 175 -10.55 -28.50 5.19
C THR A 175 -10.11 -27.05 5.02
N TYR A 176 -10.05 -26.33 6.13
CA TYR A 176 -9.51 -24.99 6.22
C TYR A 176 -8.09 -24.88 5.62
N LYS A 177 -7.84 -23.77 4.89
CA LYS A 177 -6.54 -23.43 4.28
C LYS A 177 -6.17 -21.99 4.59
N ALA A 178 -4.88 -21.75 4.84
CA ALA A 178 -4.34 -20.40 5.00
C ALA A 178 -3.07 -20.21 4.16
N ARG A 179 -2.98 -19.07 3.49
CA ARG A 179 -1.80 -18.65 2.72
C ARG A 179 -0.85 -17.86 3.63
N LEU A 180 0.39 -18.34 3.75
CA LEU A 180 1.46 -17.72 4.51
C LEU A 180 2.59 -17.29 3.56
N PRO A 181 3.01 -16.01 3.57
CA PRO A 181 4.01 -15.49 2.63
C PRO A 181 5.41 -16.09 2.79
N PHE A 182 5.80 -16.45 4.01
CA PHE A 182 7.13 -16.97 4.31
C PHE A 182 7.01 -18.24 5.16
N VAL A 183 7.18 -19.39 4.53
CA VAL A 183 7.17 -20.70 5.19
C VAL A 183 8.48 -21.41 4.90
N ARG A 184 9.12 -21.93 5.95
CA ARG A 184 10.28 -22.81 5.87
C ARG A 184 9.84 -24.25 6.08
N MET A 185 10.24 -25.09 5.14
CA MET A 185 10.01 -26.54 5.19
C MET A 185 11.28 -27.25 5.67
N ASN A 186 11.13 -28.36 6.37
CA ASN A 186 12.25 -29.28 6.63
C ASN A 186 12.44 -30.26 5.45
N GLY A 187 13.46 -31.13 5.56
CA GLY A 187 13.75 -32.14 4.53
C GLY A 187 12.67 -33.20 4.33
N THR A 188 11.73 -33.36 5.28
CA THR A 188 10.59 -34.29 5.21
C THR A 188 9.33 -33.64 4.64
N GLY A 189 9.38 -32.35 4.29
CA GLY A 189 8.24 -31.64 3.69
C GLY A 189 7.22 -31.12 4.70
N GLU A 190 7.63 -30.89 5.96
CA GLU A 190 6.80 -30.33 7.02
C GLU A 190 7.11 -28.84 7.22
N ALA A 191 6.07 -28.03 7.45
CA ALA A 191 6.24 -26.61 7.76
C ALA A 191 6.72 -26.45 9.21
N ILE A 192 8.00 -26.11 9.36
CA ILE A 192 8.70 -25.98 10.66
C ILE A 192 8.88 -24.54 11.11
N ARG A 193 8.62 -23.56 10.25
CA ARG A 193 8.64 -22.15 10.64
C ARG A 193 7.80 -21.31 9.68
N ALA A 194 7.10 -20.31 10.20
CA ALA A 194 6.38 -19.35 9.37
C ALA A 194 6.53 -17.92 9.89
N ILE A 195 6.66 -16.97 8.97
CA ILE A 195 6.59 -15.54 9.26
C ILE A 195 5.35 -14.97 8.55
N LYS A 196 4.45 -14.34 9.31
CA LYS A 196 3.27 -13.67 8.78
C LYS A 196 3.33 -12.17 9.09
N PRO A 197 3.50 -11.33 8.06
CA PRO A 197 3.18 -9.91 8.14
C PRO A 197 1.73 -9.71 8.56
N ILE A 198 1.45 -8.93 9.60
CA ILE A 198 0.08 -8.66 10.07
C ILE A 198 -0.07 -7.19 10.44
N PHE A 199 -1.25 -6.61 10.22
CA PHE A 199 -1.53 -5.24 10.60
C PHE A 199 -2.36 -5.20 11.90
N LEU A 200 -1.72 -4.85 13.02
CA LEU A 200 -2.36 -4.73 14.34
C LEU A 200 -2.42 -3.28 14.84
N ALA A 201 -2.38 -2.30 13.93
CA ALA A 201 -2.47 -0.87 14.26
C ALA A 201 -3.78 -0.26 13.72
N HIS A 202 -4.89 -0.98 13.84
CA HIS A 202 -6.20 -0.50 13.42
C HIS A 202 -6.68 0.71 14.26
N ASP A 203 -7.32 1.68 13.61
CA ASP A 203 -7.92 2.85 14.29
C ASP A 203 -9.09 2.45 15.21
N ASP A 204 -9.76 1.35 14.88
CA ASP A 204 -10.84 0.74 15.65
C ASP A 204 -10.30 -0.48 16.44
N PRO A 205 -10.32 -0.45 17.79
CA PRO A 205 -9.88 -1.57 18.62
C PRO A 205 -10.60 -2.88 18.30
N SER A 206 -11.89 -2.87 17.96
CA SER A 206 -12.63 -4.10 17.65
C SER A 206 -12.06 -4.81 16.43
N ARG A 207 -11.63 -4.06 15.40
CA ARG A 207 -10.99 -4.63 14.21
C ARG A 207 -9.60 -5.22 14.50
N LEU A 208 -8.91 -4.68 15.50
CA LEU A 208 -7.64 -5.24 15.99
C LEU A 208 -7.89 -6.63 16.58
N TYR A 209 -8.88 -6.75 17.48
CA TYR A 209 -9.27 -8.04 18.05
C TYR A 209 -9.71 -9.05 16.99
N ASP A 210 -10.64 -8.66 16.11
CA ASP A 210 -11.14 -9.53 15.05
C ASP A 210 -10.00 -10.10 14.19
N HIS A 211 -9.02 -9.26 13.86
CA HIS A 211 -7.90 -9.67 13.03
C HIS A 211 -6.89 -10.54 13.78
N GLY A 212 -6.59 -10.21 15.04
CA GLY A 212 -5.77 -11.02 15.92
C GLY A 212 -6.36 -12.42 16.10
N TRP A 213 -7.63 -12.51 16.50
CA TRP A 213 -8.35 -13.77 16.72
C TRP A 213 -8.50 -14.59 15.46
N ASP A 214 -8.83 -13.97 14.33
CA ASP A 214 -8.88 -14.65 13.04
C ASP A 214 -7.56 -15.36 12.76
N TRP A 215 -6.41 -14.70 12.90
CA TRP A 215 -5.12 -15.35 12.66
C TRP A 215 -4.70 -16.34 13.75
N ILE A 216 -5.01 -16.09 15.03
CA ILE A 216 -4.79 -17.06 16.11
C ILE A 216 -5.52 -18.37 15.77
N GLY A 217 -6.82 -18.30 15.49
CA GLY A 217 -7.64 -19.47 15.17
C GLY A 217 -7.13 -20.22 13.93
N LYS A 218 -6.61 -19.49 12.93
CA LYS A 218 -5.98 -20.10 11.75
C LYS A 218 -4.74 -20.90 12.11
N ILE A 219 -3.82 -20.31 12.89
CA ILE A 219 -2.60 -20.99 13.30
C ILE A 219 -2.92 -22.22 14.17
N GLU A 220 -3.85 -22.09 15.11
CA GLU A 220 -4.32 -23.22 15.91
C GLU A 220 -4.90 -24.34 15.06
N LYS A 221 -5.73 -24.01 14.07
CA LYS A 221 -6.32 -24.99 13.16
C LYS A 221 -5.24 -25.71 12.34
N LEU A 222 -4.28 -24.97 11.78
CA LEU A 222 -3.16 -25.56 11.02
C LEU A 222 -2.30 -26.49 11.87
N ARG A 223 -2.02 -26.12 13.13
CA ARG A 223 -1.30 -26.93 14.11
C ARG A 223 -2.06 -28.19 14.49
N ARG A 224 -3.37 -28.06 14.79
CA ARG A 224 -4.26 -29.20 15.08
C ARG A 224 -4.30 -30.20 13.92
N ASP A 225 -4.28 -29.70 12.69
CA ASP A 225 -4.27 -30.54 11.48
C ASP A 225 -2.87 -31.08 11.13
N ARG A 226 -1.84 -30.76 11.93
CA ARG A 226 -0.42 -31.11 11.73
C ARG A 226 0.18 -30.62 10.40
N THR A 227 -0.43 -29.61 9.81
CA THR A 227 0.05 -28.96 8.57
C THR A 227 1.06 -27.84 8.84
N LEU A 228 1.18 -27.43 10.11
CA LEU A 228 2.17 -26.51 10.64
C LEU A 228 2.66 -27.07 11.97
N GLN A 229 3.95 -27.41 12.06
CA GLN A 229 4.51 -28.14 13.22
C GLN A 229 5.50 -27.32 14.04
N GLY A 230 5.99 -26.20 13.51
CA GLY A 230 6.95 -25.37 14.24
C GLY A 230 6.46 -23.96 14.54
N ASP A 231 7.42 -23.08 14.77
CA ASP A 231 7.18 -21.76 15.35
C ASP A 231 6.59 -20.80 14.32
N VAL A 232 5.82 -19.84 14.82
CA VAL A 232 5.21 -18.80 14.01
C VAL A 232 5.60 -17.45 14.57
N LEU A 233 6.07 -16.55 13.70
CA LEU A 233 6.29 -15.15 14.04
C LEU A 233 5.31 -14.28 13.28
N PHE A 234 4.63 -13.39 14.00
CA PHE A 234 3.87 -12.30 13.42
C PHE A 234 4.74 -11.04 13.45
N ALA A 235 4.96 -10.47 12.26
CA ALA A 235 5.64 -9.19 12.12
C ALA A 235 4.57 -8.12 11.98
N ALA A 236 4.43 -7.27 13.00
CA ALA A 236 3.33 -6.31 13.10
C ALA A 236 3.81 -4.88 13.29
N ALA A 237 3.06 -3.91 12.76
CA ALA A 237 3.15 -2.54 13.24
C ALA A 237 2.32 -2.42 14.52
N ALA A 238 2.91 -1.88 15.59
CA ALA A 238 2.16 -1.50 16.78
C ALA A 238 1.48 -0.13 16.63
N PRO A 239 0.45 0.14 17.44
CA PRO A 239 -0.08 1.49 17.63
C PRO A 239 1.02 2.47 18.01
N LYS A 240 0.90 3.72 17.54
CA LYS A 240 1.87 4.78 17.89
C LYS A 240 1.67 5.29 19.31
N GLU A 241 0.46 5.16 19.83
CA GLU A 241 0.06 5.63 21.14
C GLU A 241 0.44 4.61 22.22
N ALA A 242 1.08 5.07 23.29
CA ALA A 242 1.46 4.23 24.43
C ALA A 242 0.28 3.89 25.36
N PHE A 243 -0.82 4.65 25.29
CA PHE A 243 -1.97 4.52 26.17
C PHE A 243 -3.30 4.66 25.42
N GLY A 244 -4.39 4.18 26.03
CA GLY A 244 -5.75 4.26 25.50
C GLY A 244 -6.26 2.95 24.91
N PRO A 245 -7.49 2.94 24.36
CA PRO A 245 -8.18 1.71 23.93
C PRO A 245 -7.41 0.88 22.91
N ARG A 246 -6.70 1.53 21.98
CA ARG A 246 -5.88 0.84 20.96
C ARG A 246 -4.64 0.19 21.55
N ALA A 247 -3.95 0.89 22.46
CA ALA A 247 -2.78 0.35 23.15
C ALA A 247 -3.16 -0.85 24.03
N ALA A 248 -4.30 -0.75 24.74
CA ALA A 248 -4.84 -1.85 25.54
C ALA A 248 -5.22 -3.07 24.68
N ALA A 249 -5.93 -2.86 23.57
CA ALA A 249 -6.29 -3.94 22.66
C ALA A 249 -5.06 -4.62 22.03
N PHE A 250 -4.05 -3.83 21.64
CA PHE A 250 -2.79 -4.37 21.14
C PHE A 250 -2.06 -5.19 22.21
N ALA A 251 -1.98 -4.71 23.45
CA ALA A 251 -1.35 -5.43 24.55
C ALA A 251 -2.07 -6.77 24.82
N GLU A 252 -3.40 -6.77 24.89
CA GLU A 252 -4.17 -7.99 25.12
C GLU A 252 -4.01 -9.01 23.98
N ILE A 253 -4.08 -8.58 22.71
CA ILE A 253 -3.82 -9.46 21.58
C ILE A 253 -2.36 -9.96 21.58
N SER A 254 -1.41 -9.15 22.02
CA SER A 254 0.00 -9.57 22.16
C SER A 254 0.16 -10.69 23.20
N GLU A 255 -0.52 -10.57 24.35
CA GLU A 255 -0.54 -11.62 25.37
C GLU A 255 -1.20 -12.90 24.87
N GLN A 256 -2.31 -12.80 24.14
CA GLN A 256 -2.98 -13.96 23.54
C GLN A 256 -2.08 -14.64 22.49
N LEU A 257 -1.46 -13.89 21.59
CA LEU A 257 -0.49 -14.45 20.62
C LEU A 257 0.60 -15.26 21.34
N LYS A 258 1.17 -14.69 22.42
CA LYS A 258 2.16 -15.37 23.25
C LYS A 258 1.62 -16.65 23.89
N ALA A 259 0.41 -16.60 24.46
CA ALA A 259 -0.25 -17.76 25.07
C ALA A 259 -0.50 -18.90 24.06
N HIS A 260 -0.74 -18.56 22.80
CA HIS A 260 -0.86 -19.52 21.69
C HIS A 260 0.49 -19.87 21.04
N GLY A 261 1.63 -19.52 21.63
CA GLY A 261 2.96 -19.84 21.10
C GLY A 261 3.23 -19.20 19.74
N ILE A 262 2.75 -17.97 19.52
CA ILE A 262 3.04 -17.14 18.36
C ILE A 262 3.94 -15.99 18.83
N VAL A 263 5.14 -15.91 18.26
CA VAL A 263 6.08 -14.83 18.55
C VAL A 263 5.56 -13.56 17.88
N LEU A 264 5.52 -12.45 18.60
CA LEU A 264 5.25 -11.14 18.04
C LEU A 264 6.55 -10.35 17.95
N ALA A 265 6.81 -9.74 16.80
CA ALA A 265 7.89 -8.78 16.60
C ALA A 265 7.33 -7.53 15.92
N GLN A 266 7.83 -6.37 16.33
CA GLN A 266 7.62 -5.14 15.58
C GLN A 266 8.22 -5.31 14.19
N GLU A 267 7.53 -4.72 13.23
CA GLU A 267 7.90 -4.79 11.84
C GLU A 267 9.31 -4.20 11.57
N THR A 268 9.81 -3.35 12.48
CA THR A 268 11.14 -2.72 12.49
C THR A 268 12.21 -3.49 13.27
N GLU A 269 11.87 -4.49 14.08
CA GLU A 269 12.81 -5.28 14.89
C GLU A 269 13.59 -6.31 14.05
N ARG A 270 14.47 -5.81 13.18
CA ARG A 270 15.26 -6.65 12.25
C ARG A 270 15.99 -7.79 12.95
N GLY A 271 16.61 -7.53 14.11
CA GLY A 271 17.38 -8.54 14.84
C GLY A 271 16.51 -9.70 15.32
N ARG A 272 15.31 -9.40 15.87
CA ARG A 272 14.36 -10.40 16.36
C ARG A 272 13.81 -11.26 15.23
N ILE A 273 13.41 -10.62 14.12
CA ILE A 273 12.97 -11.31 12.90
C ILE A 273 14.10 -12.18 12.33
N LEU A 274 15.33 -11.64 12.34
CA LEU A 274 16.62 -12.30 12.07
C LEU A 274 16.77 -13.64 12.80
N ALA A 275 16.90 -13.54 14.12
CA ALA A 275 17.10 -14.66 15.04
C ALA A 275 16.01 -15.71 14.87
N PHE A 276 14.75 -15.27 14.74
CA PHE A 276 13.66 -16.16 14.42
C PHE A 276 13.83 -16.81 13.03
N ALA A 277 14.17 -16.09 11.97
CA ALA A 277 14.28 -16.71 10.66
C ALA A 277 15.39 -17.79 10.60
N GLU A 278 16.50 -17.55 11.31
CA GLU A 278 17.67 -18.44 11.37
C GLU A 278 17.43 -19.69 12.23
N GLY A 279 16.56 -19.61 13.24
CA GLY A 279 16.30 -20.69 14.18
C GLY A 279 17.06 -20.57 15.50
N MET A 280 17.55 -19.36 15.83
CA MET A 280 18.14 -19.09 17.14
C MET A 280 17.04 -18.99 18.21
N PRO A 281 17.29 -19.44 19.45
CA PRO A 281 16.36 -19.21 20.56
C PRO A 281 16.16 -17.70 20.78
N ASP A 282 14.95 -17.31 21.21
CA ASP A 282 14.60 -15.91 21.47
C ASP A 282 15.64 -15.28 22.40
N VAL A 283 16.40 -14.30 21.87
CA VAL A 283 17.18 -13.41 22.70
C VAL A 283 16.17 -12.54 23.42
N GLU A 284 15.89 -12.86 24.69
CA GLU A 284 15.18 -11.94 25.57
C GLU A 284 15.90 -10.59 25.47
N THR A 285 15.21 -9.60 24.90
CA THR A 285 15.63 -8.22 24.97
C THR A 285 15.64 -7.87 26.45
N SER A 286 16.83 -7.87 27.05
CA SER A 286 17.04 -7.25 28.34
C SER A 286 16.64 -5.79 28.19
N ASP A 287 15.49 -5.43 28.74
CA ASP A 287 15.23 -4.06 29.14
C ASP A 287 16.43 -3.65 30.00
N SER A 288 17.28 -2.81 29.43
CA SER A 288 18.41 -2.21 30.11
C SER A 288 17.97 -0.80 30.43
N ASP A 289 17.76 -0.58 31.73
CA ASP A 289 17.66 0.68 32.50
C ASP A 289 17.71 2.03 31.75
#